data_AF-A0AAU3VEU9-F1
#
_entry.id   AF-A0AAU3VEU9-F1
#
_cell.length_a   1.000
_cell.length_b   1.000
_cell.length_c   1.000
_cell.angle_alpha   90.00
_cell.angle_beta   90.00
_cell.angle_gamma   90.00
#
_symmetry.space_group_name_H-M   'P 1'
#
loop_
_entity.id
_entity.type
_entity.pdbx_description
1 polymer ?
#
loop_
_entity_poly.entity_id
_entity_poly.type
_entity_poly.pdbx_seq_one_letter_code
_entity_poly.pdbx_strand_id
1 'polypeptide(L)'
;MRQSETPVTDGFEQAMEALRRAPYGAVDEALWEVEGSVLREVRGHLEAWERVVRGLEAGRGAARGELVCRDGVAGLVRRLPGPVAELFGESLGEVDGRYIELTVEDAAAPGGEGGWWWGRRPRAGWA
;
A
#
# COMPACT_ATOMS: atom_id res chain seq x y z
N MET A 1 10.89 22.40 -4.98
CA MET A 1 9.82 21.38 -5.04
C MET A 1 9.71 20.75 -3.66
N ARG A 2 8.52 20.76 -3.04
CA ARG A 2 8.30 19.92 -1.85
C ARG A 2 8.33 18.47 -2.34
N GLN A 3 9.10 17.59 -1.69
CA GLN A 3 8.92 16.16 -1.88
C GLN A 3 7.50 15.82 -1.42
N SER A 4 6.78 15.01 -2.21
CA SER A 4 5.47 14.52 -1.79
C SER A 4 5.62 13.73 -0.50
N GLU A 5 4.60 13.79 0.36
CA GLU A 5 4.53 12.95 1.55
C GLU A 5 4.26 11.48 1.19
N THR A 6 3.70 11.22 0.00
CA THR A 6 3.30 9.89 -0.49
C THR A 6 3.61 9.70 -1.99
N PRO A 7 4.89 9.74 -2.42
CA PRO A 7 5.26 9.63 -3.82
C PRO A 7 4.90 8.29 -4.49
N VAL A 8 4.82 7.17 -3.76
CA VAL A 8 4.39 5.89 -4.34
C VAL A 8 2.90 5.96 -4.67
N THR A 9 2.10 6.49 -3.75
CA THR A 9 0.67 6.73 -3.97
C THR A 9 0.44 7.70 -5.13
N ASP A 10 1.20 8.78 -5.20
CA ASP A 10 1.12 9.74 -6.31
C ASP A 10 1.52 9.10 -7.66
N GLY A 11 2.51 8.21 -7.65
CA GLY A 11 2.92 7.44 -8.83
C GLY A 11 1.82 6.49 -9.31
N PHE A 12 1.17 5.79 -8.37
CA PHE A 12 0.00 4.96 -8.65
C PHE A 12 -1.14 5.77 -9.30
N GLU A 13 -1.48 6.95 -8.74
CA GLU A 13 -2.51 7.82 -9.32
C GLU A 13 -2.16 8.26 -10.74
N GLN A 14 -0.90 8.62 -10.99
CA GLN A 14 -0.44 9.01 -12.33
C GLN A 14 -0.52 7.84 -13.32
N ALA A 15 -0.12 6.62 -12.91
CA ALA A 15 -0.22 5.43 -13.74
C ALA A 15 -1.69 5.08 -14.06
N MET A 16 -2.59 5.23 -13.09
CA MET A 16 -4.03 5.05 -13.29
C MET A 16 -4.61 6.07 -14.28
N GLU A 17 -4.20 7.33 -14.20
CA GLU A 17 -4.65 8.36 -15.14
C GLU A 17 -4.08 8.13 -16.55
N ALA A 18 -2.83 7.64 -16.65
CA ALA A 18 -2.23 7.24 -17.92
C ALA A 18 -2.98 6.05 -18.55
N LEU A 19 -3.34 5.05 -17.73
CA LEU A 19 -4.13 3.89 -18.16
C LEU A 19 -5.51 4.32 -18.67
N ARG A 20 -6.15 5.29 -18.00
CA ARG A 20 -7.44 5.87 -18.43
C ARG A 20 -7.38 6.58 -19.78
N ARG A 21 -6.23 7.18 -20.11
CA ARG A 21 -6.02 7.94 -21.34
C ARG A 21 -5.44 7.11 -22.48
N ALA A 22 -5.10 5.84 -22.24
CA ALA A 22 -4.48 4.99 -23.24
C ALA A 22 -5.47 4.71 -24.42
N PRO A 23 -5.04 4.84 -25.68
CA PRO A 23 -5.92 4.70 -26.85
C PRO A 23 -6.30 3.25 -27.20
N TYR A 24 -5.99 2.27 -26.35
CA TYR A 24 -6.34 0.88 -26.58
C TYR A 24 -7.76 0.60 -26.10
N GLY A 25 -8.70 0.54 -27.05
CA GLY A 25 -10.13 0.28 -26.87
C GLY A 25 -10.51 -1.12 -26.34
N ALA A 26 -9.68 -1.73 -25.50
CA ALA A 26 -9.91 -3.01 -24.83
C ALA A 26 -9.38 -3.04 -23.38
N VAL A 27 -8.84 -1.92 -22.85
CA VAL A 27 -8.72 -1.74 -21.40
C VAL A 27 -10.14 -1.45 -20.91
N ASP A 28 -10.78 -2.58 -20.68
CA ASP A 28 -12.19 -2.95 -20.79
C ASP A 28 -13.16 -2.11 -19.98
N GLU A 29 -14.47 -2.26 -20.28
CA GLU A 29 -15.57 -1.84 -19.39
C GLU A 29 -15.31 -2.22 -17.92
N ALA A 30 -14.59 -3.32 -17.67
CA ALA A 30 -14.12 -3.75 -16.35
C ALA A 30 -13.34 -2.68 -15.56
N LEU A 31 -12.58 -1.78 -16.22
CA LEU A 31 -11.89 -0.66 -15.56
C LEU A 31 -12.87 0.45 -15.14
N TRP A 32 -13.99 0.58 -15.85
CA TRP A 32 -15.10 1.49 -15.55
C TRP A 32 -16.11 0.90 -14.56
N GLU A 33 -16.21 -0.43 -14.49
CA GLU A 33 -17.04 -1.16 -13.52
C GLU A 33 -16.48 -1.18 -12.10
N VAL A 34 -15.19 -0.91 -11.91
CA VAL A 34 -14.67 -0.67 -10.56
C VAL A 34 -15.34 0.58 -10.03
N GLU A 35 -16.26 0.39 -9.08
CA GLU A 35 -16.91 1.51 -8.42
C GLU A 35 -15.84 2.50 -7.94
N GLY A 36 -16.07 3.79 -8.16
CA GLY A 36 -15.17 4.84 -7.67
C GLY A 36 -14.97 4.81 -6.14
N SER A 37 -15.80 4.07 -5.40
CA SER A 37 -15.62 3.71 -4.00
C SER A 37 -14.40 2.79 -3.79
N VAL A 38 -14.26 1.72 -4.57
CA VAL A 38 -13.16 0.73 -4.46
C VAL A 38 -11.82 1.34 -4.81
N LEU A 39 -11.74 2.14 -5.88
CA LEU A 39 -10.50 2.84 -6.23
C LEU A 39 -10.09 3.84 -5.13
N ARG A 40 -11.06 4.52 -4.51
CA ARG A 40 -10.79 5.43 -3.39
C ARG A 40 -10.31 4.68 -2.15
N GLU A 41 -10.90 3.52 -1.85
CA GLU A 41 -10.45 2.63 -0.77
C GLU A 41 -9.01 2.16 -1.01
N VAL A 42 -8.72 1.63 -2.19
CA VAL A 42 -7.39 1.15 -2.59
C VAL A 42 -6.33 2.23 -2.42
N ARG A 43 -6.61 3.44 -2.92
CA ARG A 43 -5.73 4.59 -2.73
C ARG A 43 -5.54 4.91 -1.25
N GLY A 44 -6.63 5.03 -0.49
CA GLY A 44 -6.56 5.40 0.93
C GLY A 44 -5.74 4.41 1.75
N HIS A 45 -5.85 3.11 1.44
CA HIS A 45 -5.04 2.08 2.08
C HIS A 45 -3.56 2.15 1.69
N LEU A 46 -3.25 2.39 0.40
CA LEU A 46 -1.86 2.60 -0.04
C LEU A 46 -1.22 3.81 0.64
N GLU A 47 -1.95 4.92 0.66
CA GLU A 47 -1.53 6.19 1.22
C GLU A 47 -1.27 6.08 2.74
N ALA A 48 -2.18 5.41 3.46
CA ALA A 48 -2.01 5.14 4.88
C ALA A 48 -0.78 4.26 5.13
N TRP A 49 -0.57 3.24 4.31
CA TRP A 49 0.57 2.34 4.45
C TRP A 49 1.89 3.04 4.15
N GLU A 50 1.94 3.86 3.10
CA GLU A 50 3.12 4.65 2.77
C GLU A 50 3.47 5.65 3.89
N ARG A 51 2.46 6.29 4.51
CA ARG A 51 2.69 7.18 5.66
C ARG A 51 3.30 6.46 6.85
N VAL A 52 2.89 5.22 7.14
CA VAL A 52 3.51 4.40 8.19
C VAL A 52 4.99 4.20 7.90
N VAL A 53 5.32 3.80 6.67
CA VAL A 53 6.71 3.60 6.23
C VAL A 53 7.52 4.90 6.33
N ARG A 54 6.96 6.03 5.86
CA ARG A 54 7.59 7.35 5.97
C ARG A 54 7.81 7.79 7.42
N GLY A 55 6.90 7.43 8.32
CA GLY A 55 7.07 7.59 9.76
C GLY A 55 8.32 6.87 10.25
N LEU A 56 8.44 5.58 9.91
CA LEU A 56 9.60 4.75 10.26
C LEU A 56 10.91 5.30 9.68
N GLU A 57 10.91 5.77 8.43
CA GLU A 57 12.07 6.43 7.82
C GLU A 57 12.50 7.68 8.59
N ALA A 58 11.53 8.44 9.10
CA ALA A 58 11.77 9.61 9.92
C ALA A 58 12.15 9.26 11.39
N GLY A 59 12.30 7.98 11.73
CA GLY A 59 12.61 7.51 13.08
C GLY A 59 11.42 7.62 14.05
N ARG A 60 10.22 7.94 13.55
CA ARG A 60 8.99 7.82 14.33
C ARG A 60 8.61 6.35 14.25
N GLY A 61 8.64 5.62 15.38
CA GLY A 61 8.08 4.26 15.41
C GLY A 61 6.65 4.25 14.87
N ALA A 62 6.13 3.08 14.52
CA ALA A 62 4.72 2.97 14.12
C ALA A 62 3.87 2.38 15.25
N ALA A 63 2.68 2.90 15.50
CA ALA A 63 1.81 2.23 16.47
C ALA A 63 1.26 0.94 15.85
N ARG A 64 1.11 -0.13 16.65
CA ARG A 64 0.52 -1.39 16.16
C ARG A 64 -0.84 -1.15 15.46
N GLY A 65 -1.65 -0.24 15.98
CA GLY A 65 -2.95 0.12 15.39
C GLY A 65 -2.86 0.73 13.98
N GLU A 66 -1.73 1.33 13.61
CA GLU A 66 -1.53 1.89 12.27
C GLU A 66 -1.30 0.79 11.22
N LEU A 67 -0.81 -0.39 11.62
CA LEU A 67 -0.56 -1.52 10.71
C LEU A 67 -1.85 -2.16 10.18
N VAL A 68 -3.00 -1.89 10.81
CA VAL A 68 -4.32 -2.38 10.37
C VAL A 68 -4.65 -1.92 8.95
N CYS A 69 -4.10 -0.77 8.50
CA CYS A 69 -4.31 -0.32 7.13
C CYS A 69 -3.85 -1.35 6.09
N ARG A 70 -2.83 -2.16 6.40
CA ARG A 70 -2.29 -3.19 5.50
C ARG A 70 -3.16 -4.46 5.44
N ASP A 71 -3.95 -4.75 6.48
CA ASP A 71 -4.94 -5.84 6.44
C ASP A 71 -6.03 -5.57 5.39
N GLY A 72 -6.51 -4.33 5.32
CA GLY A 72 -7.53 -3.91 4.35
C GLY A 72 -7.08 -4.09 2.89
N VAL A 73 -5.79 -3.92 2.62
CA VAL A 73 -5.21 -4.09 1.29
C VAL A 73 -5.39 -5.51 0.73
N ALA A 74 -5.21 -6.55 1.56
CA ALA A 74 -5.27 -7.94 1.10
C ALA A 74 -6.67 -8.33 0.56
N GLY A 75 -7.73 -7.74 1.13
CA GLY A 75 -9.10 -7.94 0.65
C GLY A 75 -9.43 -7.18 -0.63
N LEU A 76 -8.73 -6.08 -0.91
CA LEU A 76 -9.03 -5.19 -2.03
C LEU A 76 -8.45 -5.68 -3.36
N VAL A 77 -7.27 -6.29 -3.37
CA VAL A 77 -6.61 -6.79 -4.60
C VAL A 77 -7.53 -7.72 -5.40
N ARG A 78 -8.30 -8.57 -4.71
CA ARG A 78 -9.22 -9.55 -5.35
C ARG A 78 -10.43 -8.90 -6.03
N ARG A 79 -10.71 -7.63 -5.72
CA ARG A 79 -11.84 -6.84 -6.27
C ARG A 79 -11.40 -5.96 -7.44
N LEU A 80 -10.11 -5.95 -7.78
CA LEU A 80 -9.55 -5.11 -8.83
C LEU A 80 -9.45 -5.86 -10.16
N PRO A 81 -9.73 -5.21 -11.30
CA PRO A 81 -9.42 -5.73 -12.62
C PRO A 81 -7.92 -5.95 -12.76
N GLY A 82 -7.53 -6.93 -13.57
CA GLY A 82 -6.13 -7.34 -13.75
C GLY A 82 -5.14 -6.19 -13.88
N PRO A 83 -5.32 -5.25 -14.84
CA PRO A 83 -4.40 -4.13 -15.01
C PRO A 83 -4.28 -3.21 -13.79
N VAL A 84 -5.39 -2.98 -13.07
CA VAL A 84 -5.39 -2.15 -11.85
C VAL A 84 -4.74 -2.92 -10.68
N ALA A 85 -5.03 -4.23 -10.59
CA ALA A 85 -4.44 -5.10 -9.58
C ALA A 85 -2.91 -5.21 -9.74
N GLU A 86 -2.42 -5.24 -10.99
CA GLU A 86 -0.98 -5.22 -11.31
C GLU A 86 -0.33 -3.91 -10.85
N LEU A 87 -0.85 -2.76 -11.30
CA LEU A 87 -0.32 -1.44 -10.90
C LEU A 87 -0.34 -1.24 -9.38
N PHE A 88 -1.45 -1.65 -8.74
CA PHE A 88 -1.57 -1.58 -7.29
C PHE A 88 -0.61 -2.54 -6.60
N GLY A 89 -0.43 -3.74 -7.12
CA GLY A 89 0.52 -4.74 -6.61
C GLY A 89 1.97 -4.28 -6.68
N GLU A 90 2.37 -3.62 -7.76
CA GLU A 90 3.70 -3.02 -7.92
C GLU A 90 3.95 -1.93 -6.87
N SER A 91 3.00 -1.00 -6.75
CA SER A 91 3.08 0.11 -5.79
C SER A 91 3.09 -0.40 -4.34
N LEU A 92 2.25 -1.39 -4.04
CA LEU A 92 2.22 -2.04 -2.74
C LEU A 92 3.53 -2.77 -2.43
N GLY A 93 4.11 -3.44 -3.43
CA GLY A 93 5.39 -4.14 -3.31
C GLY A 93 6.54 -3.20 -2.98
N GLU A 94 6.54 -1.98 -3.52
CA GLU A 94 7.52 -0.95 -3.18
C GLU A 94 7.43 -0.54 -1.70
N VAL A 95 6.22 -0.23 -1.22
CA VAL A 95 6.00 0.16 0.18
C VAL A 95 6.30 -1.02 1.13
N ASP A 96 5.89 -2.24 0.78
CA ASP A 96 6.15 -3.45 1.55
C ASP A 96 7.65 -3.76 1.64
N GLY A 97 8.39 -3.65 0.53
CA GLY A 97 9.84 -3.82 0.51
C GLY A 97 10.53 -2.83 1.43
N ARG A 98 10.09 -1.57 1.41
CA ARG A 98 10.64 -0.54 2.29
C ARG A 98 10.31 -0.79 3.76
N TYR A 99 9.10 -1.24 4.07
CA TYR A 99 8.74 -1.64 5.44
C TYR A 99 9.64 -2.78 5.93
N ILE A 100 9.90 -3.80 5.11
CA ILE A 100 10.80 -4.92 5.43
C ILE A 100 12.20 -4.42 5.75
N GLU A 101 12.72 -3.47 4.96
CA GLU A 101 14.03 -2.86 5.19
C GLU A 101 14.12 -2.04 6.48
N LEU A 102 13.03 -1.44 6.95
CA LEU A 102 13.04 -0.62 8.16
C LEU A 102 12.78 -1.44 9.43
N THR A 103 12.39 -2.70 9.27
CA THR A 103 11.96 -3.57 10.35
C THR A 103 12.81 -4.84 10.45
N VAL A 104 12.62 -5.56 11.54
CA VAL A 104 13.14 -6.90 11.81
C VAL A 104 12.01 -7.78 12.31
N GLU A 105 12.20 -9.09 12.24
CA GLU A 105 11.26 -10.03 12.85
C GLU A 105 11.15 -9.77 14.36
N ASP A 106 9.91 -9.76 14.85
CA ASP A 106 9.59 -9.62 16.26
C ASP A 106 9.30 -11.00 16.85
N ALA A 107 10.32 -11.61 17.47
CA ALA A 107 10.18 -12.90 18.14
C ALA A 107 9.18 -12.89 19.31
N ALA A 108 8.82 -11.71 19.81
CA ALA A 108 7.81 -11.54 20.85
C ALA A 108 6.40 -11.33 20.27
N ALA A 109 6.25 -11.23 18.95
CA ALA A 109 4.94 -11.17 18.33
C ALA A 109 4.19 -12.48 18.62
N PRO A 110 2.93 -12.41 19.09
CA PRO A 110 2.13 -13.60 19.31
C PRO A 110 2.05 -14.36 17.98
N GLY A 111 2.51 -15.62 17.97
CA GLY A 111 2.42 -16.46 16.79
C GLY A 111 0.95 -16.72 16.47
N GLY A 112 0.50 -16.26 15.30
CA GLY A 112 -0.80 -16.61 14.72
C GLY A 112 -1.79 -15.44 14.55
N GLU A 113 -2.47 -15.49 13.40
CA GLU A 113 -3.56 -14.63 12.92
C GLU A 113 -3.21 -13.15 12.64
N GLY A 114 -2.49 -12.94 11.54
CA GLY A 114 -2.25 -11.64 10.94
C GLY A 114 -1.37 -11.76 9.69
N GLY A 115 -1.39 -10.77 8.80
CA GLY A 115 -0.38 -10.66 7.75
C GLY A 115 1.06 -10.56 8.28
N TRP A 116 2.04 -10.86 7.42
CA TRP A 116 3.46 -10.95 7.79
C TRP A 116 4.04 -9.68 8.43
N TRP A 117 3.43 -8.51 8.17
CA TRP A 117 3.83 -7.23 8.77
C TRP A 117 3.59 -7.17 10.29
N TRP A 118 2.63 -7.93 10.84
CA TRP A 118 2.37 -7.99 12.28
C TRP A 118 3.47 -8.67 13.10
N GLY A 119 4.25 -9.53 12.44
CA GLY A 119 5.39 -10.23 13.02
C GLY A 119 6.69 -9.44 12.96
N ARG A 120 6.62 -8.12 12.76
CA ARG A 120 7.79 -7.26 12.57
C ARG A 120 7.76 -6.08 13.52
N ARG A 121 8.96 -5.61 13.88
CA ARG A 121 9.17 -4.40 14.68
C ARG A 121 10.22 -3.49 14.03
N PRO A 122 10.17 -2.16 14.26
CA PRO A 122 11.20 -1.22 13.82
C PRO A 122 12.57 -1.61 14.37
N ARG A 123 13.61 -1.36 13.56
CA ARG A 123 15.01 -1.66 13.92
C ARG A 123 15.50 -0.85 15.13
N ALA A 124 15.17 0.43 15.16
CA ALA A 124 15.22 1.24 16.38
C ALA A 124 13.83 1.14 17.00
N GLY A 125 13.71 0.60 18.22
CA GLY A 125 12.44 0.11 18.81
C GLY A 125 11.23 1.06 18.69
N TRP A 126 10.03 0.52 18.88
CA TRP A 126 8.79 1.30 18.89
C TRP A 126 8.90 2.48 19.87
N ALA A 127 8.55 3.68 19.41
CA ALA A 127 8.47 4.89 20.24
C ALA A 127 7.18 4.90 21.07
#